data_AF-J9FQS6-F1
#
_entry.id   AF-J9FQS6-F1
#
_cell.length_a   1.000
_cell.length_b   1.000
_cell.length_c   1.000
_cell.angle_alpha   90.00
_cell.angle_beta   90.00
_cell.angle_gamma   90.00
#
_symmetry.space_group_name_H-M   'P 1'
#
loop_
_entity.id
_entity.type
_entity.pdbx_description
1 polymer ?
#
loop_
_entity_poly.entity_id
_entity_poly.type
_entity_poly.pdbx_seq_one_letter_code
_entity_poly.pdbx_strand_id
1 'polypeptide(L)'
;MVSHCKIIESARRMRNGGENCLAIYHIGSTAVKGLWAKPIIDLMPVVKEIKSVDIHEQEFEALGYECKGEYGIAGRRFFMKGGDHRT
;
A
#
# COMPACT_ATOMS: atom_id res chain seq x y z
N MET A 1 -2.97 7.59 -18.71
CA MET A 1 -3.04 8.39 -17.47
C MET A 1 -2.18 7.72 -16.42
N VAL A 2 -1.09 8.38 -16.02
CA VAL A 2 -0.16 7.85 -15.03
C VAL A 2 -0.85 7.93 -13.67
N SER A 3 -1.40 6.82 -13.19
CA SER A 3 -1.86 6.71 -11.80
C SER A 3 -0.63 6.90 -10.92
N HIS A 4 -0.36 8.14 -10.55
CA HIS A 4 0.63 8.50 -9.55
C HIS A 4 0.26 7.71 -8.30
N CYS A 5 1.09 6.71 -7.99
CA CYS A 5 0.82 5.78 -6.93
C CYS A 5 0.92 6.52 -5.59
N LYS A 6 -0.22 6.93 -5.04
CA LYS A 6 -0.29 7.62 -3.74
C LYS A 6 0.25 6.74 -2.60
N ILE A 7 0.21 5.40 -2.70
CA ILE A 7 0.90 4.48 -1.76
C ILE A 7 2.40 4.74 -1.75
N ILE A 8 3.04 4.96 -2.91
CA ILE A 8 4.47 5.25 -2.99
C ILE A 8 4.77 6.60 -2.36
N GLU A 9 3.89 7.60 -2.49
CA GLU A 9 4.07 8.88 -1.79
C GLU A 9 3.87 8.76 -0.28
N SER A 10 2.89 8.00 0.21
CA SER A 10 2.73 7.70 1.64
C SER A 10 3.91 6.88 2.19
N ALA A 11 4.36 5.87 1.45
CA ALA A 11 5.54 5.08 1.79
C ALA A 11 6.84 5.90 1.72
N ARG A 12 6.90 6.90 0.84
CA ARG A 12 7.96 7.91 0.81
C ARG A 12 7.79 8.97 1.89
N ARG A 13 6.61 9.21 2.45
CA ARG A 13 6.42 10.06 3.66
C ARG A 13 6.82 9.34 4.94
N MET A 14 6.66 8.01 5.00
CA MET A 14 7.36 7.18 6.01
C MET A 14 8.90 7.34 5.93
N ARG A 15 9.44 7.88 4.83
CA ARG A 15 10.86 8.22 4.68
C ARG A 15 11.26 9.54 5.37
N ASN A 16 10.32 10.42 5.74
CA ASN A 16 10.64 11.64 6.50
C ASN A 16 10.93 11.39 8.00
N GLY A 17 10.90 10.13 8.45
CA GLY A 17 11.53 9.65 9.69
C GLY A 17 12.76 8.77 9.47
N GLY A 18 13.16 8.52 8.22
CA GLY A 18 14.36 7.76 7.84
C GLY A 18 14.31 6.27 8.18
N GLU A 19 14.43 5.40 7.16
CA GLU A 19 14.82 3.98 7.26
C GLU A 19 13.76 2.89 7.47
N ASN A 20 12.49 3.17 7.81
CA ASN A 20 11.59 2.04 8.07
C ASN A 20 11.23 1.25 6.79
N CYS A 21 11.07 1.89 5.63
CA CYS A 21 10.75 1.19 4.39
C CYS A 21 12.02 0.70 3.67
N LEU A 22 12.17 -0.62 3.56
CA LEU A 22 13.33 -1.30 2.98
C LEU A 22 13.19 -1.50 1.47
N ALA A 23 11.98 -1.86 1.03
CA ALA A 23 11.69 -2.15 -0.37
C ALA A 23 10.20 -1.97 -0.65
N ILE A 24 9.83 -1.82 -1.92
CA ILE A 24 8.45 -1.84 -2.39
C ILE A 24 8.38 -2.75 -3.60
N TYR A 25 7.50 -3.75 -3.54
CA TYR A 25 7.26 -4.67 -4.65
C TYR A 25 5.90 -4.41 -5.28
N HIS A 26 5.85 -4.40 -6.62
CA HIS A 26 4.60 -4.55 -7.36
C HIS A 26 4.26 -6.03 -7.41
N ILE A 27 3.14 -6.39 -6.80
CA ILE A 27 2.64 -7.77 -6.72
C ILE A 27 1.26 -7.88 -7.38
N GLY A 28 0.66 -9.06 -7.34
CA GLY A 28 -0.64 -9.31 -7.94
C GLY A 28 -0.58 -9.43 -9.46
N SER A 29 -1.74 -9.66 -10.08
CA SER A 29 -1.82 -9.97 -11.51
C SER A 29 -1.34 -8.81 -12.40
N THR A 30 -1.49 -7.56 -11.95
CA THR A 30 -1.02 -6.38 -12.71
C THR A 30 0.50 -6.24 -12.76
N ALA A 31 1.24 -6.95 -11.91
CA ALA A 31 2.71 -7.02 -11.97
C ALA A 31 3.22 -7.96 -13.07
N VAL A 32 2.36 -8.84 -13.60
CA VAL A 32 2.72 -9.82 -14.63
C VAL A 32 2.45 -9.23 -16.01
N LYS A 33 3.52 -8.97 -16.76
CA LYS A 33 3.43 -8.43 -18.12
C LYS A 33 2.62 -9.36 -19.03
N GLY A 34 1.59 -8.83 -19.66
CA GLY A 34 0.75 -9.56 -20.63
C GLY A 34 -0.36 -10.39 -20.00
N LEU A 35 -0.50 -10.40 -18.67
CA LEU A 35 -1.61 -11.07 -17.99
C LEU A 35 -2.85 -10.15 -17.99
N TRP A 36 -3.99 -10.69 -18.41
CA TRP A 36 -5.26 -9.98 -18.28
C TRP A 36 -5.70 -9.99 -16.82
N ALA A 37 -5.90 -8.81 -16.24
CA ALA A 37 -6.13 -8.61 -14.83
C ALA A 37 -7.14 -7.50 -14.60
N LYS A 38 -7.84 -7.54 -13.45
CA LYS A 38 -8.58 -6.37 -12.97
C LYS A 38 -7.61 -5.19 -12.85
N PRO A 39 -8.04 -3.94 -13.13
CA PRO A 39 -7.17 -2.77 -13.09
C PRO A 39 -6.90 -2.30 -11.65
N ILE A 40 -6.39 -3.21 -10.81
CA ILE A 40 -6.07 -3.02 -9.40
C ILE A 40 -4.56 -3.17 -9.25
N ILE A 41 -3.92 -2.15 -8.65
CA ILE A 41 -2.48 -2.18 -8.39
C ILE A 41 -2.25 -2.62 -6.95
N ASP A 42 -1.64 -3.80 -6.79
CA ASP A 42 -1.25 -4.32 -5.49
C ASP A 42 0.23 -4.00 -5.22
N LEU A 43 0.49 -3.35 -4.08
CA LEU A 43 1.86 -3.05 -3.64
C LEU A 43 2.15 -3.69 -2.30
N MET A 44 3.37 -4.17 -2.14
CA MET A 44 3.88 -4.74 -0.90
C MET A 44 5.14 -3.98 -0.45
N PRO A 45 4.99 -2.94 0.38
CA PRO A 45 6.11 -2.35 1.10
C PRO A 45 6.65 -3.33 2.14
N VAL A 46 7.96 -3.51 2.17
CA VAL A 46 8.66 -4.23 3.23
C VAL A 46 9.24 -3.19 4.19
N VAL A 47 9.00 -3.39 5.49
CA VAL A 47 9.40 -2.47 6.54
C VAL A 47 10.27 -3.15 7.60
N LYS A 48 11.10 -2.38 8.31
CA LYS A 48 11.91 -2.87 9.44
C LYS A 48 11.04 -3.17 10.66
N GLU A 49 10.10 -2.29 10.98
CA GLU A 49 9.22 -2.37 12.14
C GLU A 49 7.77 -2.09 11.72
N ILE A 50 6.91 -3.11 11.79
CA ILE A 50 5.52 -3.01 11.35
C ILE A 50 4.69 -2.09 12.25
N LYS A 51 4.97 -2.04 13.55
CA LYS A 51 4.20 -1.20 14.50
C LYS A 51 4.37 0.29 14.22
N SER A 52 5.49 0.68 13.62
CA SER A 52 5.71 2.07 13.21
C SER A 52 4.92 2.47 11.95
N VAL A 53 4.20 1.53 11.32
CA VAL A 53 3.24 1.87 10.26
C VAL A 53 1.94 2.40 10.87
N ASP A 54 1.59 1.94 12.08
CA ASP A 54 0.32 2.25 12.75
C ASP A 54 0.18 3.75 13.05
N ILE A 55 1.29 4.45 13.32
CA ILE A 55 1.29 5.91 13.57
C ILE A 55 0.87 6.73 12.35
N HIS A 56 0.93 6.14 11.16
CA HIS A 56 0.60 6.81 9.90
C HIS A 56 -0.82 6.49 9.40
N GLU A 57 -1.62 5.70 10.14
CA GLU A 57 -2.97 5.30 9.71
C GLU A 57 -3.84 6.52 9.35
N GLN A 58 -3.81 7.57 10.15
CA GLN A 58 -4.57 8.82 9.89
C GLN A 58 -4.13 9.51 8.59
N GLU A 59 -2.84 9.46 8.25
CA GLU A 59 -2.34 10.01 6.99
C GLU A 59 -2.85 9.19 5.79
N PHE A 60 -2.86 7.86 5.92
CA PHE A 60 -3.42 6.98 4.91
C PHE A 60 -4.93 7.20 4.73
N GLU A 61 -5.67 7.35 5.82
CA GLU A 61 -7.09 7.69 5.80
C GLU A 61 -7.37 9.03 5.13
N ALA A 62 -6.59 10.07 5.46
CA ALA A 62 -6.68 11.39 4.82
C ALA A 62 -6.40 11.33 3.30
N LEU A 63 -5.62 10.34 2.85
CA LEU A 63 -5.38 10.06 1.43
C LEU A 63 -6.48 9.21 0.79
N GLY A 64 -7.49 8.79 1.55
CA GLY A 64 -8.65 8.00 1.11
C GLY A 64 -8.39 6.50 1.09
N TYR A 65 -7.42 6.01 1.87
CA TYR A 65 -7.29 4.58 2.15
C TYR A 65 -8.19 4.18 3.32
N GLU A 66 -8.65 2.95 3.28
CA GLU A 66 -9.23 2.25 4.42
C GLU A 66 -8.14 1.39 5.06
N CYS A 67 -7.83 1.67 6.33
CA CYS A 67 -6.85 0.94 7.13
C CYS A 67 -7.53 -0.27 7.77
N LYS A 68 -7.20 -1.48 7.31
CA LYS A 68 -7.85 -2.74 7.74
C LYS A 68 -7.02 -3.56 8.73
N GLY A 69 -5.91 -3.02 9.22
CA GLY A 69 -4.99 -3.74 10.11
C GLY A 69 -4.48 -5.04 9.48
N GLU A 70 -4.44 -6.11 10.25
CA GLU A 70 -3.95 -7.44 9.81
C GLU A 70 -4.83 -8.09 8.74
N TYR A 71 -6.14 -7.87 8.83
CA TYR A 71 -7.13 -8.37 7.89
C TYR A 71 -7.00 -9.88 7.60
N GLY A 72 -6.81 -10.69 8.64
CA GLY A 72 -6.68 -12.14 8.55
C GLY A 72 -5.27 -12.67 8.31
N ILE A 73 -4.24 -11.81 8.25
CA ILE A 73 -2.83 -12.23 8.19
C ILE A 73 -2.05 -11.53 9.32
N ALA A 74 -1.59 -12.31 10.29
CA ALA A 74 -0.83 -11.81 11.43
C ALA A 74 0.40 -11.02 10.98
N GLY A 75 0.63 -9.86 11.60
CA GLY A 75 1.77 -8.99 11.29
C GLY A 75 1.67 -8.23 9.97
N ARG A 76 0.52 -8.26 9.28
CA ARG A 76 0.28 -7.42 8.09
C ARG A 76 -0.34 -6.07 8.50
N ARG A 77 -0.15 -5.06 7.67
CA ARG A 77 -1.03 -3.88 7.59
C ARG A 77 -1.58 -3.76 6.18
N PHE A 78 -2.89 -3.92 6.06
CA PHE A 78 -3.59 -3.91 4.80
C PHE A 78 -4.34 -2.60 4.61
N PHE A 79 -4.03 -1.91 3.51
CA PHE A 79 -4.62 -0.63 3.14
C PHE A 79 -5.28 -0.78 1.79
N MET A 80 -6.52 -0.31 1.68
CA MET A 80 -7.30 -0.43 0.45
C MET A 80 -7.88 0.91 0.04
N LYS A 81 -7.91 1.20 -1.26
CA LYS A 81 -8.53 2.42 -1.79
C LYS A 81 -9.34 2.10 -3.04
N GLY A 82 -10.45 2.81 -3.24
CA GLY A 82 -11.28 2.73 -4.44
C GLY A 82 -12.58 1.93 -4.33
N GLY A 83 -12.82 1.22 -3.21
CA GLY A 83 -14.09 0.52 -2.96
C GLY A 83 -14.47 -0.48 -4.05
N ASP A 84 -15.77 -0.77 -4.21
CA ASP A 84 -16.27 -1.83 -5.10
C ASP A 84 -16.44 -1.42 -6.57
N HIS A 85 -16.25 -0.15 -6.91
CA HIS A 85 -16.20 0.32 -8.29
C HIS A 85 -14.84 0.00 -8.93
N ARG A 86 -14.58 -1.31 -9.07
CA ARG A 86 -13.40 -1.88 -9.71
C ARG A 86 -13.83 -2.45 -11.07
N THR A 87 -14.19 -1.58 -12.02
CA THR A 87 -14.54 -1.98 -13.40
C THR A 87 -13.31 -2.35 -14.21
#